data_AF-A0A7K4BFS2-F1
#
_entry.id   AF-A0A7K4BFS2-F1
#
_cell.length_a   1.000
_cell.length_b   1.000
_cell.length_c   1.000
_cell.angle_alpha   90.00
_cell.angle_beta   90.00
_cell.angle_gamma   90.00
#
_symmetry.space_group_name_H-M   'P 1'
#
loop_
_entity.id
_entity.type
_entity.pdbx_description
1 polymer ?
#
loop_
_entity_poly.entity_id
_entity_poly.type
_entity_poly.pdbx_seq_one_letter_code
_entity_poly.pdbx_strand_id
1 'polypeptide(L)' 'YDIFKEANFDFYQIDTALFSPAEVVINELSEGAVYHVGAVNPEVTLKSFGFL' A
#
# COMPACT_ATOMS: atom_id res chain seq x y z
N TYR A 1 -6.23 -3.46 9.87
CA TYR A 1 -6.49 -3.88 11.27
C TYR A 1 -5.61 -5.05 11.64
N ASP A 2 -5.69 -6.17 10.90
CA ASP A 2 -4.94 -7.41 11.17
C ASP A 2 -3.45 -7.17 11.42
N ILE A 3 -2.75 -6.47 10.53
CA ILE A 3 -1.32 -6.14 10.68
C ILE A 3 -1.03 -5.39 11.99
N PHE A 4 -1.86 -4.39 12.34
CA PHE A 4 -1.66 -3.61 13.56
C PHE A 4 -1.96 -4.41 14.83
N LYS A 5 -2.94 -5.32 14.75
CA LYS A 5 -3.25 -6.26 15.83
C LYS A 5 -2.11 -7.27 16.04
N GLU A 6 -1.55 -7.82 14.96
CA GLU A 6 -0.39 -8.72 15.01
C GLU A 6 0.86 -8.03 15.57
N ALA A 7 0.99 -6.73 15.30
CA ALA A 7 2.02 -5.85 15.86
C ALA A 7 1.74 -5.40 17.31
N ASN A 8 0.79 -6.01 18.02
CA ASN A 8 0.38 -5.63 19.39
C ASN A 8 -0.01 -4.15 19.53
N PHE A 9 -0.57 -3.56 18.47
CA PHE A 9 -0.91 -2.15 18.40
C PHE A 9 0.29 -1.20 18.59
N ASP A 10 1.50 -1.66 18.27
CA ASP A 10 2.73 -0.87 18.28
C ASP A 10 3.18 -0.53 16.85
N PHE A 11 3.19 0.76 16.52
CA PHE A 11 3.63 1.24 15.20
C PHE A 11 5.12 1.00 14.94
N TYR A 12 5.96 0.91 15.97
CA TYR A 12 7.39 0.64 15.80
C TYR A 12 7.69 -0.81 15.38
N GLN A 13 6.70 -1.70 15.52
CA GLN A 13 6.80 -3.08 15.06
C GLN A 13 6.31 -3.26 13.61
N ILE A 14 5.80 -2.20 12.98
CA ILE A 14 5.33 -2.22 11.59
C ILE A 14 6.42 -1.69 10.67
N ASP A 15 6.63 -2.37 9.54
CA ASP A 15 7.45 -1.84 8.45
C ASP A 15 6.88 -0.50 7.96
N THR A 16 7.67 0.57 8.06
CA THR A 16 7.24 1.91 7.66
C THR A 16 6.96 2.02 6.16
N ALA A 17 7.56 1.16 5.33
CA ALA A 17 7.28 1.09 3.90
C ALA A 17 5.84 0.65 3.60
N LEU A 18 5.15 0.04 4.56
CA LEU A 18 3.73 -0.32 4.46
C LEU A 18 2.83 0.90 4.25
N PHE A 19 3.24 2.08 4.75
CA PHE A 19 2.51 3.34 4.57
C PHE A 19 2.82 3.96 3.21
N SER A 20 2.54 3.21 2.15
CA SER A 20 2.75 3.59 0.76
C SER A 20 1.43 3.48 -0.04
N PRO A 21 1.30 4.24 -1.15
CA PRO A 21 0.17 4.07 -2.05
C PRO A 21 0.17 2.68 -2.70
N ALA A 22 -1.01 2.16 -3.03
CA ALA A 22 -1.15 0.86 -3.69
C ALA A 22 -0.58 0.85 -5.11
N GLU A 23 -0.62 1.98 -5.81
CA GLU A 23 -0.16 2.16 -7.18
C GLU A 23 0.42 3.56 -7.36
N VAL A 24 1.50 3.67 -8.14
CA VAL A 24 2.18 4.93 -8.47
C VAL A 24 2.51 4.98 -9.94
N VAL A 25 2.30 6.15 -10.55
CA VAL A 25 2.82 6.51 -11.88
C VAL A 25 3.84 7.63 -11.70
N ILE A 26 5.07 7.40 -12.15
CA ILE A 26 6.19 8.34 -12.08
C ILE A 26 6.52 8.79 -13.50
N ASN A 27 6.48 10.10 -13.71
CA ASN A 27 6.92 10.73 -14.96
C ASN A 27 8.34 11.28 -14.76
N GLU A 28 9.35 10.58 -15.31
CA GLU A 28 10.75 10.97 -15.21
C GLU A 28 11.14 11.87 -16.39
N LEU A 29 11.30 13.15 -16.10
CA LEU A 29 11.48 14.18 -17.12
C LEU A 29 12.86 14.12 -17.79
N SER A 30 13.90 13.68 -17.07
CA SER A 30 15.27 13.64 -17.61
C SER A 30 15.46 12.54 -18.66
N GLU A 31 14.71 11.45 -18.56
CA GLU A 31 14.76 10.30 -19.46
C GLU A 31 13.59 10.30 -20.47
N GLY A 32 12.53 11.06 -20.19
CA GLY A 32 11.28 11.02 -20.95
C GLY A 32 10.51 9.70 -20.75
N ALA A 33 10.76 9.00 -19.64
CA ALA A 33 10.19 7.70 -19.33
C ALA A 33 9.01 7.82 -18.35
N VAL A 34 8.08 6.87 -18.43
CA VAL A 34 6.97 6.73 -17.47
C VAL A 34 7.06 5.36 -16.82
N TYR A 35 7.18 5.36 -15.50
CA TYR A 35 7.18 4.15 -14.68
C TYR A 35 5.83 3.98 -14.02
N HIS A 36 5.25 2.78 -14.13
CA HIS A 36 3.98 2.44 -13.51
C HIS A 36 4.19 1.19 -12.65
N VAL A 37 3.98 1.33 -11.34
CA VAL A 37 4.33 0.30 -10.35
C VAL A 37 3.21 0.16 -9.33
N GLY A 38 2.95 -1.08 -8.89
CA GLY A 38 1.89 -1.40 -7.96
C GLY A 38 0.56 -1.66 -8.68
N ALA A 39 -0.50 -1.84 -7.89
CA ALA A 39 -1.85 -2.04 -8.37
C ALA A 39 -2.84 -1.82 -7.22
N VAL A 40 -4.05 -1.36 -7.54
CA VAL A 40 -5.18 -1.43 -6.61
C VAL A 40 -5.53 -2.89 -6.33
N ASN A 41 -5.76 -3.23 -5.06
CA ASN A 41 -6.24 -4.55 -4.65
C ASN A 41 -7.68 -4.48 -4.12
N PRO A 42 -8.71 -4.69 -4.98
CA PRO A 42 -10.11 -4.58 -4.59
C PRO A 42 -10.53 -5.61 -3.54
N GLU A 43 -9.96 -6.81 -3.56
CA GLU A 43 -10.31 -7.87 -2.61
C GLU A 43 -9.95 -7.47 -1.18
N VAL A 44 -8.72 -6.97 -0.98
CA VAL A 44 -8.28 -6.45 0.32
C VAL A 44 -9.13 -5.25 0.75
N THR A 45 -9.49 -4.36 -0.17
CA THR A 45 -10.38 -3.22 0.14
C THR A 45 -11.76 -3.68 0.61
N LEU A 46 -12.38 -4.61 -0.10
CA LEU A 46 -13.71 -5.12 0.24
C LEU A 46 -13.70 -5.86 1.59
N LYS A 47 -12.69 -6.70 1.83
CA LYS A 47 -12.47 -7.33 3.14
C LYS A 47 -12.28 -6.30 4.25
N SER A 48 -11.46 -5.27 4.02
CA SER A 48 -11.18 -4.21 5.00
C SER A 48 -12.45 -3.42 5.39
N PHE A 49 -13.38 -3.24 4.44
CA PHE A 49 -14.65 -2.55 4.67
C PHE A 49 -15.80 -3.46 5.13
N GLY A 50 -15.57 -4.77 5.27
CA GLY A 50 -16.56 -5.73 5.75
C GLY A 50 -17.61 -6.11 4.69
N PHE A 51 -17.28 -6.00 3.41
CA PHE A 51 -18.11 -6.49 2.30
C PHE A 51 -17.77 -7.93 1.87
N LEU A 52 -16.71 -8.50 2.42
CA LEU A 52 -16.27 -9.89 2.33
C LEU A 52 -15.87 -10.38 3.73
#